data_AF-A0AA38L431-F1
#
_entry.id   AF-A0AA38L431-F1
#
_cell.length_a   1.000
_cell.length_b   1.000
_cell.length_c   1.000
_cell.angle_alpha   90.00
_cell.angle_beta   90.00
_cell.angle_gamma   90.00
#
_symmetry.space_group_name_H-M   'P 1'
#
loop_
_entity.id
_entity.type
_entity.pdbx_description
1 polymer ?
#
loop_
_entity_poly.entity_id
_entity_poly.type
_entity_poly.pdbx_seq_one_letter_code
_entity_poly.pdbx_strand_id
1 'polypeptide(L)'
;MSIFSRSFEFCGHPTSEPLPVEDIVQHAANIEAMIAKYSIGLDDSNHPTTFKRSSKRSVANETILLTGSTGNLGCCMLASLLRMDHVRCVYALNRKSTNIMERHKAQFEDKALDVSLLSSPKLVLLEGEIHLPSLGLSETVINKRENFSKIINP
;
A
#
# COMPACT_ATOMS: atom_id res chain seq x y z
N MET A 1 57.25 -8.57 -40.77
CA MET A 1 56.25 -7.54 -41.11
C MET A 1 54.98 -7.86 -40.35
N SER A 2 54.39 -6.81 -39.76
CA SER A 2 53.55 -6.83 -38.56
C SER A 2 52.24 -7.61 -38.64
N ILE A 3 51.93 -8.18 -37.48
CA ILE A 3 50.65 -8.72 -37.03
C ILE A 3 49.80 -7.51 -36.60
N PHE A 4 48.63 -7.29 -37.19
CA PHE A 4 47.70 -6.23 -36.74
C PHE A 4 46.68 -6.84 -35.79
N SER A 5 46.96 -6.76 -34.49
CA SER A 5 46.03 -7.11 -33.43
C SER A 5 45.03 -5.96 -33.27
N ARG A 6 43.74 -6.28 -33.39
CA ARG A 6 42.63 -5.33 -33.26
C ARG A 6 42.33 -5.17 -31.76
N SER A 7 42.90 -4.15 -31.13
CA SER A 7 42.59 -3.81 -29.74
C SER A 7 41.14 -3.34 -29.61
N PHE A 8 40.36 -4.06 -28.82
CA PHE A 8 39.05 -3.64 -28.31
C PHE A 8 39.27 -2.56 -27.24
N GLU A 9 38.73 -1.36 -27.43
CA GLU A 9 38.64 -0.36 -26.37
C GLU A 9 37.52 -0.78 -25.40
N PHE A 10 37.93 -1.25 -24.22
CA PHE A 10 37.03 -1.46 -23.09
C PHE A 10 36.84 -0.11 -22.39
N CYS A 11 35.66 0.48 -22.51
CA CYS A 11 35.31 1.71 -21.80
C CYS A 11 35.21 1.39 -20.30
N GLY A 12 36.23 1.82 -19.54
CA GLY A 12 36.25 1.67 -18.09
C GLY A 12 35.10 2.44 -17.46
N HIS A 13 34.24 1.74 -16.72
CA HIS A 13 33.32 2.38 -15.80
C HIS A 13 34.15 3.05 -14.69
N PRO A 14 33.86 4.31 -14.31
CA PRO A 14 34.52 4.93 -13.17
C PRO A 14 34.19 4.10 -11.92
N THR A 15 35.20 3.47 -11.35
CA THR A 15 35.12 2.89 -10.00
C THR A 15 34.80 4.04 -9.05
N SER A 16 33.63 3.97 -8.41
CA SER A 16 33.21 4.94 -7.40
C SER A 16 34.32 5.10 -6.36
N GLU A 17 34.91 6.30 -6.30
CA GLU A 17 35.84 6.61 -5.21
C GLU A 17 35.12 6.41 -3.87
N PRO A 18 35.77 5.78 -2.87
CA PRO A 18 35.18 5.63 -1.56
C PRO A 18 34.90 7.02 -1.00
N LEU A 19 33.64 7.27 -0.63
CA LEU A 19 33.21 8.54 -0.08
C LEU A 19 34.04 8.87 1.18
N PRO A 20 34.46 10.14 1.38
CA PRO A 20 35.19 10.56 2.56
C PRO A 20 34.50 10.09 3.85
N VAL A 21 35.28 9.64 4.83
CA VAL A 21 34.79 8.97 6.04
C VAL A 21 33.80 9.83 6.83
N GLU A 22 33.98 11.15 6.79
CA GLU A 22 33.07 12.16 7.35
C GLU A 22 31.67 12.14 6.71
N ASP A 23 31.59 11.88 5.40
CA ASP A 23 30.32 11.84 4.66
C ASP A 23 29.51 10.57 4.99
N ILE A 24 30.20 9.45 5.28
CA ILE A 24 29.57 8.21 5.74
C ILE A 24 28.93 8.40 7.11
N VAL A 25 29.62 9.08 8.03
CA VAL A 25 29.10 9.38 9.37
C VAL A 25 27.89 10.31 9.29
N GLN A 26 27.95 11.33 8.43
CA GLN A 26 26.84 12.24 8.20
C GLN A 26 25.64 11.53 7.55
N HIS A 27 25.90 10.63 6.59
CA HIS A 27 24.87 9.84 5.93
C HIS A 27 24.17 8.89 6.92
N ALA A 28 24.94 8.20 7.77
CA ALA A 28 24.41 7.36 8.84
C ALA A 28 23.56 8.17 9.82
N ALA A 29 24.04 9.34 10.26
CA ALA A 29 23.27 10.23 11.14
C ALA A 29 21.96 10.71 10.49
N ASN A 30 21.95 10.97 9.18
CA ASN A 30 20.74 11.35 8.45
C ASN A 30 19.74 10.19 8.35
N ILE A 31 20.22 8.95 8.16
CA ILE A 31 19.37 7.75 8.18
C ILE A 31 18.74 7.58 9.57
N GLU A 32 19.54 7.64 10.63
CA GLU A 32 19.07 7.50 12.01
C GLU A 32 18.07 8.60 12.39
N ALA A 33 18.30 9.84 11.95
CA ALA A 33 17.37 10.95 12.18
C ALA A 33 16.03 10.73 11.46
N MET A 34 16.05 10.17 10.25
CA MET A 34 14.82 9.82 9.53
C MET A 34 14.09 8.64 10.20
N ILE A 35 14.82 7.61 10.63
CA ILE A 35 14.24 6.50 11.39
C ILE A 35 13.59 7.05 12.66
N ALA A 36 14.32 7.80 13.49
CA ALA A 36 13.81 8.35 14.75
C ALA A 36 12.59 9.25 14.57
N LYS A 37 12.56 10.05 13.49
CA LYS A 37 11.42 10.93 13.19
C LYS A 37 10.15 10.16 12.84
N TYR A 38 10.28 9.01 12.18
CA TYR A 38 9.15 8.24 11.67
C TYR A 38 8.91 6.91 12.42
N SER A 39 9.76 6.54 13.38
CA SER A 39 9.61 5.37 14.27
C SER A 39 8.76 5.65 15.50
N ILE A 40 8.35 6.89 15.72
CA ILE A 40 7.44 7.29 16.79
C ILE A 40 6.10 6.57 16.58
N GLY A 41 5.82 5.54 17.39
CA GLY A 41 4.61 4.71 17.30
C GLY A 41 4.76 3.41 16.51
N LEU A 42 5.99 3.03 16.11
CA LEU A 42 6.33 1.70 15.57
C LEU A 42 6.83 0.74 16.68
N ASP A 43 6.45 0.95 17.94
CA ASP A 43 6.79 0.01 19.00
C ASP A 43 6.17 -1.37 18.72
N ASP A 44 7.00 -2.40 18.82
CA ASP A 44 6.83 -3.76 18.28
C ASP A 44 5.66 -4.59 18.86
N SER A 45 4.69 -3.97 19.53
CA SER A 45 3.54 -4.67 20.09
C SER A 45 2.29 -4.63 19.20
N ASN A 46 2.19 -3.69 18.26
CA ASN A 46 1.00 -3.51 17.42
C ASN A 46 1.23 -3.58 15.91
N HIS A 47 2.43 -3.91 15.44
CA HIS A 47 2.66 -4.12 14.01
C HIS A 47 1.94 -5.40 13.54
N PRO A 48 0.98 -5.34 12.59
CA PRO A 48 0.47 -6.53 11.91
C PRO A 48 1.49 -6.97 10.84
N THR A 49 2.75 -7.25 11.22
CA THR A 49 3.81 -7.74 10.31
C THR A 49 3.69 -9.24 10.08
N THR A 50 2.94 -9.89 10.95
CA THR A 50 2.42 -11.22 10.74
C THR A 50 0.93 -11.07 10.56
N PHE A 51 0.38 -11.70 9.53
CA PHE A 51 -0.97 -12.22 9.59
C PHE A 51 -1.04 -13.10 10.85
N LYS A 52 -1.22 -12.49 12.02
CA LYS A 52 -1.64 -13.20 13.22
C LYS A 52 -3.01 -13.72 12.80
N ARG A 53 -3.08 -14.99 12.38
CA ARG A 53 -4.31 -15.77 12.46
C ARG A 53 -4.73 -15.57 13.89
N SER A 54 -5.61 -14.61 14.14
CA SER A 54 -6.22 -14.44 15.43
C SER A 54 -6.95 -15.75 15.64
N SER A 55 -6.33 -16.68 16.35
CA SER A 55 -6.87 -18.01 16.62
C SER A 55 -8.11 -17.94 17.54
N LYS A 56 -8.70 -16.75 17.69
CA LYS A 56 -9.89 -16.49 18.48
C LYS A 56 -10.60 -15.16 18.15
N ARG A 57 -10.74 -14.79 16.88
CA ARG A 57 -11.87 -13.94 16.44
C ARG A 57 -12.72 -14.78 15.51
N SER A 58 -14.00 -14.91 15.84
CA SER A 58 -14.97 -15.65 15.03
C SER A 58 -14.80 -15.31 13.56
N VAL A 59 -14.62 -16.34 12.74
CA VAL A 59 -14.37 -16.29 11.29
C VAL A 59 -15.57 -15.72 10.51
N ALA A 60 -16.53 -15.09 11.18
CA ALA A 60 -17.70 -14.49 10.60
C ALA A 60 -17.66 -12.98 10.86
N ASN A 61 -17.68 -12.20 9.78
CA ASN A 61 -17.93 -10.76 9.74
C ASN A 61 -16.70 -9.83 9.83
N GLU A 62 -15.63 -10.15 9.11
CA GLU A 62 -14.48 -9.25 8.99
C GLU A 62 -14.87 -7.94 8.29
N THR A 63 -14.33 -6.83 8.79
CA THR A 63 -14.45 -5.50 8.16
C THR A 63 -13.06 -5.06 7.72
N ILE A 64 -12.89 -4.78 6.43
CA ILE A 64 -11.59 -4.56 5.80
C ILE A 64 -11.50 -3.13 5.29
N LEU A 65 -10.39 -2.46 5.58
CA LEU A 65 -10.02 -1.19 4.94
C LEU A 65 -9.01 -1.48 3.84
N LEU A 66 -9.33 -1.12 2.60
CA LEU A 66 -8.47 -1.28 1.43
C LEU A 66 -8.07 0.09 0.90
N THR A 67 -6.77 0.39 0.89
CA THR A 67 -6.21 1.54 0.17
C THR A 67 -5.83 1.12 -1.25
N GLY A 68 -5.69 2.06 -2.18
CA GLY A 68 -5.21 1.75 -3.53
C GLY A 68 -6.12 0.81 -4.34
N SER A 69 -7.41 0.78 -4.03
CA SER A 69 -8.41 -0.12 -4.61
C SER A 69 -8.68 0.10 -6.11
N THR A 70 -8.26 1.24 -6.66
CA THR A 70 -8.24 1.54 -8.11
C THR A 70 -6.91 1.18 -8.78
N GLY A 71 -5.93 0.67 -8.03
CA GLY A 71 -4.64 0.23 -8.55
C GLY A 71 -4.70 -1.14 -9.23
N ASN A 72 -3.62 -1.50 -9.91
CA ASN A 72 -3.52 -2.74 -10.69
C ASN A 72 -3.83 -4.00 -9.85
N LEU A 73 -3.22 -4.08 -8.66
CA LEU A 73 -3.44 -5.17 -7.71
C LEU A 73 -4.70 -4.95 -6.86
N GLY A 74 -4.90 -3.71 -6.39
CA GLY A 74 -6.01 -3.36 -5.51
C GLY A 74 -7.39 -3.65 -6.11
N CYS A 75 -7.54 -3.48 -7.42
CA CYS A 75 -8.78 -3.81 -8.14
C CYS A 75 -9.12 -5.31 -8.07
N CYS A 76 -8.13 -6.18 -8.34
CA CYS A 76 -8.30 -7.63 -8.23
C CYS A 76 -8.57 -8.08 -6.79
N MET A 77 -7.87 -7.47 -5.82
CA MET A 77 -8.10 -7.73 -4.41
C MET A 77 -9.51 -7.33 -3.99
N LEU A 78 -9.98 -6.15 -4.40
CA LEU A 78 -11.34 -5.69 -4.12
C LEU A 78 -12.38 -6.69 -4.62
N ALA A 79 -12.27 -7.14 -5.87
CA ALA A 79 -13.18 -8.14 -6.43
C ALA A 79 -13.18 -9.45 -5.62
N SER A 80 -12.01 -9.89 -5.16
CA SER A 80 -11.86 -11.10 -4.35
C SER A 80 -12.53 -10.94 -2.98
N LEU A 81 -12.28 -9.82 -2.30
CA LEU A 81 -12.87 -9.54 -0.98
C LEU A 81 -14.39 -9.44 -1.01
N LEU A 82 -14.96 -8.86 -2.08
CA LEU A 82 -16.41 -8.71 -2.21
C LEU A 82 -17.14 -10.06 -2.39
N ARG A 83 -16.44 -11.07 -2.94
CA ARG A 83 -16.95 -12.44 -3.09
C ARG A 83 -16.83 -13.29 -1.82
N MET A 84 -16.00 -12.89 -0.86
CA MET A 84 -15.80 -13.67 0.36
C MET A 84 -16.98 -13.51 1.33
N ASP A 85 -17.57 -14.63 1.75
CA ASP A 85 -18.73 -14.62 2.66
C ASP A 85 -18.39 -14.18 4.08
N HIS A 86 -17.17 -14.46 4.55
CA HIS A 86 -16.70 -14.03 5.85
C HIS A 86 -16.43 -12.53 5.93
N VAL A 87 -16.34 -11.84 4.78
CA VAL A 87 -16.16 -10.40 4.70
C VAL A 87 -17.53 -9.73 4.74
N ARG A 88 -17.78 -8.98 5.80
CA ARG A 88 -19.01 -8.20 5.99
C ARG A 88 -18.98 -6.91 5.20
N CYS A 89 -17.85 -6.21 5.21
CA CYS A 89 -17.76 -4.87 4.63
C CYS A 89 -16.32 -4.56 4.20
N VAL A 90 -16.19 -3.94 3.04
CA VAL A 90 -14.94 -3.44 2.49
C VAL A 90 -15.04 -1.93 2.33
N TYR A 91 -14.26 -1.21 3.13
CA TYR A 91 -14.09 0.22 3.00
C TYR A 91 -12.93 0.49 2.05
N ALA A 92 -13.23 1.01 0.87
CA ALA A 92 -12.23 1.36 -0.14
C ALA A 92 -11.84 2.83 0.01
N LEU A 93 -10.69 3.10 0.60
CA LEU A 93 -10.17 4.45 0.80
C LEU A 93 -9.50 4.94 -0.48
N ASN A 94 -10.09 5.97 -1.06
CA ASN A 94 -9.66 6.61 -2.28
C ASN A 94 -9.26 8.05 -2.02
N ARG A 95 -8.29 8.55 -2.80
CA ARG A 95 -8.00 10.00 -2.83
C ARG A 95 -9.22 10.73 -3.37
N LYS A 96 -9.54 11.91 -2.83
CA LYS A 96 -10.65 12.75 -3.30
C LYS A 96 -10.59 12.90 -4.82
N SER A 97 -11.69 12.56 -5.48
CA SER A 97 -11.81 12.60 -6.93
C SER A 97 -13.29 12.64 -7.27
N THR A 98 -13.68 13.40 -8.28
CA THR A 98 -15.09 13.54 -8.66
C THR A 98 -15.71 12.23 -9.18
N ASN A 99 -14.88 11.26 -9.61
CA ASN A 99 -15.33 10.11 -10.42
C ASN A 99 -14.83 8.75 -9.87
N ILE A 100 -14.81 8.56 -8.54
CA ILE A 100 -14.24 7.34 -7.92
C ILE A 100 -14.91 6.05 -8.43
N MET A 101 -16.24 6.04 -8.55
CA MET A 101 -16.98 4.88 -9.04
C MET A 101 -16.64 4.55 -10.50
N GLU A 102 -16.51 5.56 -11.36
CA GLU A 102 -16.13 5.37 -12.76
C GLU A 102 -14.72 4.79 -12.88
N ARG A 103 -13.78 5.24 -12.04
CA ARG A 103 -12.42 4.70 -12.00
C ARG A 103 -12.39 3.23 -11.57
N HIS A 104 -13.23 2.84 -10.61
CA HIS A 104 -13.40 1.44 -10.26
C HIS A 104 -13.97 0.63 -11.42
N LYS A 105 -15.03 1.14 -12.05
CA LYS A 105 -15.66 0.47 -13.19
C LYS A 105 -14.68 0.27 -14.34
N ALA A 106 -13.97 1.31 -14.76
CA ALA A 106 -12.97 1.23 -15.81
C ALA A 106 -11.88 0.20 -15.49
N GLN A 107 -11.40 0.14 -14.25
CA GLN A 107 -10.39 -0.84 -13.84
C GLN A 107 -10.94 -2.26 -13.72
N PHE A 108 -12.23 -2.44 -13.42
CA PHE A 108 -12.87 -3.75 -13.43
C PHE A 108 -13.04 -4.24 -14.87
N GLU A 109 -13.49 -3.38 -15.78
CA GLU A 109 -13.66 -3.69 -17.20
C GLU A 109 -12.32 -4.02 -17.87
N ASP A 110 -11.29 -3.20 -17.66
CA ASP A 110 -9.93 -3.41 -18.18
C ASP A 110 -9.35 -4.79 -17.77
N LYS A 111 -9.73 -5.25 -16.58
CA LYS A 111 -9.25 -6.51 -16.00
C LYS A 111 -10.19 -7.69 -16.20
N ALA A 112 -11.26 -7.51 -16.98
CA ALA A 112 -12.33 -8.49 -17.17
C ALA A 112 -12.89 -9.03 -15.83
N LEU A 113 -13.00 -8.16 -14.83
CA LEU A 113 -13.61 -8.45 -13.54
C LEU A 113 -15.12 -8.15 -13.59
N ASP A 114 -15.86 -8.82 -12.71
CA ASP A 114 -17.30 -8.65 -12.62
C ASP A 114 -17.67 -7.29 -12.02
N VAL A 115 -18.10 -6.37 -12.87
CA VAL A 115 -18.50 -5.01 -12.52
C VAL A 115 -19.69 -4.97 -11.57
N SER A 116 -20.55 -6.01 -11.56
CA SER A 116 -21.72 -6.06 -10.67
C SER A 116 -21.33 -6.08 -9.18
N LEU A 117 -20.11 -6.53 -8.88
CA LEU A 117 -19.55 -6.51 -7.53
C LEU A 117 -19.42 -5.08 -6.98
N LEU A 118 -19.25 -4.07 -7.84
CA LEU A 118 -19.17 -2.67 -7.41
C LEU A 118 -20.50 -2.14 -6.85
N SER A 119 -21.61 -2.82 -7.14
CA SER A 119 -22.93 -2.54 -6.55
C SER A 119 -23.20 -3.37 -5.29
N SER A 120 -22.22 -4.15 -4.82
CA SER A 120 -22.36 -4.97 -3.62
C SER A 120 -22.65 -4.10 -2.39
N PRO A 121 -23.63 -4.48 -1.54
CA PRO A 121 -23.88 -3.78 -0.28
C PRO A 121 -22.70 -3.87 0.71
N LYS A 122 -21.72 -4.76 0.45
CA LYS A 122 -20.49 -4.86 1.23
C LYS A 122 -19.52 -3.70 0.95
N LEU A 123 -19.62 -3.04 -0.21
CA LEU A 123 -18.67 -2.01 -0.63
C LEU A 123 -19.06 -0.63 -0.10
N VAL A 124 -18.12 0.02 0.58
CA VAL A 124 -18.24 1.43 0.97
C VAL A 124 -17.05 2.20 0.42
N LEU A 125 -17.29 3.13 -0.49
CA LEU A 125 -16.25 4.03 -0.99
C LEU A 125 -16.04 5.16 0.01
N LEU A 126 -14.79 5.34 0.45
CA LEU A 126 -14.39 6.43 1.33
C LEU A 126 -13.47 7.38 0.56
N GLU A 127 -13.67 8.67 0.75
CA GLU A 127 -12.75 9.70 0.28
C GLU A 127 -11.88 10.17 1.43
N GLY A 128 -10.58 10.18 1.25
CA GLY A 128 -9.66 10.66 2.27
C GLY A 128 -8.30 11.05 1.72
N GLU A 129 -7.55 11.79 2.54
CA GLU A 129 -6.19 12.21 2.27
C GLU A 129 -5.28 11.65 3.35
N ILE A 130 -4.34 10.79 2.94
CA ILE A 130 -3.46 10.06 3.86
C ILE A 130 -2.55 11.01 4.66
N HIS A 131 -2.32 12.22 4.15
CA HIS A 131 -1.47 13.24 4.78
C HIS A 131 -2.20 14.08 5.85
N LEU A 132 -3.53 13.97 5.95
CA LEU A 132 -4.30 14.68 6.96
C LEU A 132 -4.48 13.83 8.22
N PRO A 133 -4.56 14.46 9.41
CA PRO A 133 -5.01 13.76 10.61
C PRO A 133 -6.30 12.99 10.34
N SER A 134 -6.37 11.76 10.87
CA SER A 134 -7.52 10.86 10.69
C SER A 134 -7.87 10.53 9.23
N LEU A 135 -6.89 10.62 8.31
CA LEU A 135 -7.04 10.36 6.87
C LEU A 135 -8.05 11.30 6.18
N GLY A 136 -8.39 12.43 6.81
CA GLY A 136 -9.43 13.36 6.31
C GLY A 136 -10.85 12.78 6.35
N LEU A 137 -11.07 11.70 7.09
CA LEU A 137 -12.38 11.05 7.24
C LEU A 137 -13.23 11.76 8.31
N SER A 138 -14.55 11.72 8.17
CA SER A 138 -15.46 12.23 9.22
C SER A 138 -15.39 11.37 10.48
N GLU A 139 -15.67 11.96 11.64
CA GLU A 139 -15.70 11.25 12.94
C GLU A 139 -16.58 10.00 12.93
N THR A 140 -17.65 10.00 12.14
CA THR A 140 -18.54 8.85 11.95
C THR A 140 -17.86 7.63 11.32
N VAL A 141 -16.89 7.85 10.42
CA VAL A 141 -16.07 6.79 9.80
C VAL A 141 -14.89 6.43 10.70
N ILE A 142 -14.34 7.41 11.43
CA ILE A 142 -13.26 7.19 12.40
C ILE A 142 -13.74 6.32 13.58
N ASN A 143 -14.98 6.48 14.04
CA ASN A 143 -15.55 5.61 15.08
C ASN A 143 -15.73 4.15 14.61
N LYS A 144 -15.77 3.91 13.30
CA LYS A 144 -15.71 2.55 12.73
C LYS A 144 -14.28 2.00 12.70
N ARG A 145 -13.26 2.83 12.91
CA ARG A 145 -11.84 2.43 12.89
C ARG A 145 -11.50 1.42 13.99
N GLU A 146 -12.17 1.50 15.12
CA GLU A 146 -12.14 0.52 16.22
C GLU A 146 -12.57 -0.91 15.78
N ASN A 147 -13.20 -1.06 14.60
CA ASN A 147 -13.72 -2.32 14.09
C ASN A 147 -13.03 -2.84 12.81
N PHE A 148 -12.00 -2.16 12.28
CA PHE A 148 -11.25 -2.72 11.15
C PHE A 148 -10.47 -3.94 11.62
N SER A 149 -10.85 -5.10 11.11
CA SER A 149 -10.16 -6.34 11.43
C SER A 149 -8.82 -6.42 10.70
N LYS A 150 -8.72 -5.82 9.50
CA LYS A 150 -7.54 -5.82 8.64
C LYS A 150 -7.47 -4.53 7.83
N ILE A 151 -6.25 -4.02 7.65
CA ILE A 151 -5.92 -2.92 6.74
C ILE A 151 -5.02 -3.50 5.65
N ILE A 152 -5.34 -3.28 4.38
CA ILE A 152 -4.57 -3.76 3.24
C ILE A 152 -4.11 -2.57 2.41
N ASN A 153 -2.78 -2.46 2.23
CA ASN A 153 -2.16 -1.53 1.30
C ASN A 153 -1.47 -2.34 0.18
N PRO A 154 -2.09 -2.45 -1.01
CA PRO A 154 -1.58 -3.23 -2.13
C PRO A 154 -0.40 -2.56 -2.86
#